data_AF-T0ZWU5-F1
#
_entry.id   AF-T0ZWU5-F1
#
_cell.length_a   1.000
_cell.length_b   1.000
_cell.length_c   1.000
_cell.angle_alpha   90.00
_cell.angle_beta   90.00
_cell.angle_gamma   90.00
#
_symmetry.space_group_name_H-M   'P 1'
#
loop_
_entity.id
_entity.type
_entity.pdbx_description
1 polymer ?
#
loop_
_entity_poly.entity_id
_entity_poly.type
_entity_poly.pdbx_seq_one_letter_code
_entity_poly.pdbx_strand_id
1 'polypeptide(L)'
;VDAYGSPTIQSDLQTFDQQFGLANPTLNIIYPDGRVNWTPTATELGWAQETSLDVEWSHAMAPGATIDLLIAPTSNGDALNLAEQYAVTHHLGNVMSMSFGAPESAIAGVGNNLQLMQAHFIYGLARAQGMTVFASSGDNGATNGASSPNPLFPASDPLVTSVGGTNLFTSNSGAYQSETVW
;
A
#
# COMPACT_ATOMS: atom_id res chain seq x y z
N VAL A 1 2.39 -3.29 -0.10
CA VAL A 1 2.81 -3.90 -1.39
C VAL A 1 3.22 -2.73 -2.24
N ASP A 2 4.46 -2.69 -2.69
CA ASP A 2 5.05 -1.42 -3.10
C ASP A 2 5.77 -1.60 -4.42
N ALA A 3 5.75 -0.58 -5.29
CA ALA A 3 6.55 -0.61 -6.50
C ALA A 3 7.95 -0.05 -6.23
N TYR A 4 8.97 -0.59 -6.91
CA TYR A 4 10.39 -0.19 -6.84
C TYR A 4 11.07 -0.40 -5.47
N GLY A 5 10.33 -0.28 -4.37
CA GLY A 5 10.81 -0.39 -3.00
C GLY A 5 11.74 0.75 -2.59
N SER A 6 12.44 0.55 -1.48
CA SER A 6 13.47 1.46 -0.98
C SER A 6 14.79 0.70 -0.72
N PRO A 7 15.94 1.13 -1.28
CA PRO A 7 17.25 0.55 -0.95
C PRO A 7 17.65 0.72 0.52
N THR A 8 17.05 1.69 1.23
CA THR A 8 17.37 2.07 2.60
C THR A 8 16.30 1.66 3.61
N ILE A 9 15.24 0.94 3.20
CA ILE A 9 14.08 0.63 4.06
C ILE A 9 14.45 0.04 5.43
N GLN A 10 15.48 -0.82 5.49
CA GLN A 10 15.94 -1.40 6.76
C GLN A 10 16.58 -0.35 7.69
N SER A 11 17.40 0.55 7.16
CA SER A 11 18.01 1.62 7.97
C SER A 11 17.02 2.71 8.36
N ASP A 12 16.07 2.99 7.46
CA ASP A 12 15.02 3.99 7.69
C ASP A 12 14.12 3.52 8.84
N LEU A 13 13.62 2.27 8.78
CA LEU A 13 12.84 1.65 9.85
C LEU A 13 13.60 1.59 11.18
N GLN A 14 14.89 1.22 11.18
CA GLN A 14 15.69 1.21 12.41
C GLN A 14 15.83 2.61 13.02
N THR A 15 15.91 3.65 12.18
CA THR A 15 16.00 5.04 12.64
C THR A 15 14.65 5.48 13.22
N PHE A 16 13.55 5.16 12.53
CA PHE A 16 12.19 5.40 13.00
C PHE A 16 11.93 4.71 14.35
N ASP A 17 12.27 3.43 14.47
CA ASP A 17 12.07 2.65 15.69
C ASP A 17 12.84 3.23 16.87
N GLN A 18 14.09 3.66 16.66
CA GLN A 18 14.88 4.35 17.69
C GLN A 18 14.26 5.69 18.07
N GLN A 19 13.77 6.46 17.10
CA GLN A 19 13.16 7.76 17.32
C GLN A 19 11.86 7.66 18.14
N PHE A 20 11.06 6.62 17.90
CA PHE A 20 9.75 6.43 18.54
C PHE A 20 9.76 5.41 19.69
N GLY A 21 10.92 4.80 20.00
CA GLY A 21 11.07 3.86 21.10
C GLY A 21 10.41 2.50 20.86
N LEU A 22 10.36 2.06 19.60
CA LEU A 22 9.85 0.75 19.18
C LEU A 22 10.98 -0.28 19.14
N ALA A 23 10.64 -1.55 19.32
CA ALA A 23 11.57 -2.65 19.13
C ALA A 23 11.61 -3.04 17.65
N ASN A 24 12.78 -3.36 17.10
CA ASN A 24 12.89 -3.75 15.68
C ASN A 24 11.94 -4.91 15.34
N PRO A 25 11.14 -4.79 14.26
CA PRO A 25 10.25 -5.87 13.85
C PRO A 25 11.00 -6.95 13.08
N THR A 26 10.30 -8.05 12.80
CA THR A 26 10.71 -8.96 11.72
C THR A 26 10.24 -8.36 10.40
N LEU A 27 11.16 -7.83 9.61
CA LEU A 27 10.92 -7.32 8.25
C LEU A 27 11.48 -8.30 7.22
N ASN A 28 10.62 -8.88 6.39
CA ASN A 28 11.02 -9.67 5.22
C ASN A 28 10.81 -8.83 3.96
N ILE A 29 11.83 -8.75 3.11
CA ILE A 29 11.75 -8.05 1.83
C ILE A 29 11.71 -9.08 0.71
N ILE A 30 10.61 -9.10 -0.02
CA ILE A 30 10.27 -10.16 -0.98
C ILE A 30 10.11 -9.54 -2.37
N TYR A 31 10.68 -10.20 -3.37
CA TYR A 31 10.68 -9.76 -4.77
C TYR A 31 10.05 -10.85 -5.66
N PRO A 32 8.70 -10.92 -5.74
CA PRO A 32 8.00 -11.99 -6.46
C PRO A 32 8.36 -12.11 -7.95
N ASP A 33 8.67 -10.98 -8.60
CA ASP A 33 9.06 -10.90 -10.01
C ASP A 33 10.54 -10.56 -10.23
N GLY A 34 11.37 -10.84 -9.23
CA GLY A 34 12.79 -10.50 -9.26
C GLY A 34 13.12 -9.08 -8.77
N ARG A 35 14.41 -8.84 -8.57
CA ARG A 35 14.90 -7.61 -7.95
C ARG A 35 14.73 -6.41 -8.88
N VAL A 36 14.37 -5.29 -8.28
CA VAL A 36 14.29 -3.97 -8.94
C VAL A 36 15.71 -3.53 -9.33
N ASN A 37 15.89 -3.10 -10.57
CA ASN A 37 17.08 -2.36 -10.97
C ASN A 37 16.93 -0.90 -10.54
N TRP A 38 17.11 -0.64 -9.25
CA TRP A 38 16.80 0.65 -8.66
C TRP A 38 17.76 1.75 -9.14
N THR A 39 17.22 2.89 -9.52
CA THR A 39 17.93 4.11 -9.87
C THR A 39 17.25 5.32 -9.22
N PRO A 40 17.99 6.34 -8.79
CA PRO A 40 17.43 7.49 -8.06
C PRO A 40 16.67 8.47 -8.98
N THR A 41 15.74 7.97 -9.79
CA THR A 41 14.80 8.78 -10.55
C THR A 41 13.77 9.40 -9.60
N ALA A 42 13.11 10.48 -10.04
CA ALA A 42 12.07 11.12 -9.20
C ALA A 42 10.94 10.15 -8.81
N THR A 43 10.54 9.27 -9.73
CA THR A 43 9.52 8.25 -9.47
C THR A 43 9.97 7.25 -8.41
N GLU A 44 11.18 6.69 -8.56
CA GLU A 44 11.69 5.68 -7.64
C GLU A 44 12.03 6.25 -6.27
N LEU A 45 12.44 7.53 -6.19
CA LEU A 45 12.61 8.24 -4.91
C LEU A 45 11.27 8.45 -4.21
N GLY A 46 10.21 8.81 -4.95
CA GLY A 46 8.86 8.93 -4.39
C GLY A 46 8.35 7.61 -3.82
N TRP A 47 8.51 6.51 -4.57
CA TRP A 47 8.17 5.18 -4.09
C TRP A 47 9.04 4.70 -2.93
N ALA A 48 10.32 5.09 -2.88
CA ALA A 48 11.16 4.78 -1.74
C ALA A 48 10.68 5.48 -0.46
N GLN A 49 10.23 6.74 -0.58
CA GLN A 49 9.61 7.46 0.53
C GLN A 49 8.30 6.79 0.98
N GLU A 50 7.44 6.42 0.03
CA GLU A 50 6.20 5.69 0.31
C GLU A 50 6.47 4.35 1.00
N THR A 51 7.48 3.60 0.52
CA THR A 51 7.87 2.32 1.12
C THR A 51 8.28 2.48 2.58
N SER A 52 9.05 3.53 2.90
CA SER A 52 9.41 3.83 4.28
C SER A 52 8.17 4.20 5.10
N LEU A 53 7.29 5.06 4.58
CA LEU A 53 6.04 5.43 5.25
C LEU A 53 5.17 4.20 5.58
N ASP A 54 4.93 3.34 4.59
CA ASP A 54 4.08 2.15 4.71
C ASP A 54 4.60 1.18 5.78
N VAL A 55 5.90 0.88 5.77
CA VAL A 55 6.51 -0.05 6.73
C VAL A 55 6.60 0.55 8.12
N GLU A 56 7.04 1.80 8.25
CA GLU A 56 7.23 2.47 9.55
C GLU A 56 5.91 2.61 10.31
N TRP A 57 4.85 3.08 9.64
CA TRP A 57 3.55 3.25 10.29
C TRP A 57 2.82 1.92 10.50
N SER A 58 2.95 0.95 9.59
CA SER A 58 2.45 -0.41 9.85
C SER A 58 3.09 -1.01 11.09
N HIS A 59 4.41 -0.81 11.26
CA HIS A 59 5.14 -1.24 12.44
C HIS A 59 4.67 -0.51 13.71
N ALA A 60 4.55 0.82 13.66
CA ALA A 60 4.08 1.62 14.79
C ALA A 60 2.69 1.19 15.28
N MET A 61 1.80 0.87 14.35
CA MET A 61 0.43 0.43 14.65
C MET A 61 0.36 -1.00 15.19
N ALA A 62 1.27 -1.88 14.75
CA ALA A 62 1.34 -3.27 15.20
C ALA A 62 2.78 -3.73 15.47
N PRO A 63 3.42 -3.29 16.57
CA PRO A 63 4.85 -3.53 16.82
C PRO A 63 5.27 -5.00 16.95
N GLY A 64 4.30 -5.89 17.23
CA GLY A 64 4.54 -7.34 17.33
C GLY A 64 4.34 -8.11 16.03
N ALA A 65 3.89 -7.45 14.96
CA ALA A 65 3.64 -8.11 13.68
C ALA A 65 4.93 -8.35 12.89
N THR A 66 4.98 -9.46 12.15
CA THR A 66 5.93 -9.61 11.04
C THR A 66 5.42 -8.78 9.87
N ILE A 67 6.33 -8.05 9.22
CA ILE A 67 6.04 -7.28 8.02
C ILE A 67 6.68 -8.00 6.85
N ASP A 68 5.85 -8.55 5.97
CA ASP A 68 6.24 -9.07 4.67
C ASP A 68 6.07 -7.94 3.63
N LEU A 69 7.17 -7.25 3.30
CA LEU A 69 7.20 -6.21 2.27
C LEU A 69 7.41 -6.85 0.90
N LEU A 70 6.34 -6.91 0.10
CA LEU A 70 6.41 -7.37 -1.28
C LEU A 70 6.66 -6.19 -2.21
N ILE A 71 7.74 -6.30 -3.01
CA ILE A 71 8.18 -5.27 -3.95
C ILE A 71 7.91 -5.72 -5.39
N ALA A 72 7.11 -4.95 -6.11
CA ALA A 72 6.93 -5.06 -7.55
C ALA A 72 8.07 -4.32 -8.29
N PRO A 73 8.56 -4.83 -9.43
CA PRO A 73 9.63 -4.19 -10.19
C PRO A 73 9.25 -2.84 -10.82
N THR A 74 7.95 -2.58 -10.99
CA THR A 74 7.40 -1.34 -11.57
C THR A 74 6.06 -1.01 -10.90
N SER A 75 5.56 0.22 -11.10
CA SER A 75 4.20 0.61 -10.68
C SER A 75 3.11 0.27 -11.70
N ASN A 76 3.43 -0.55 -12.72
CA ASN A 76 2.41 -1.09 -13.60
C ASN A 76 1.58 -2.09 -12.82
N GLY A 77 0.27 -2.07 -12.99
CA GLY A 77 -0.57 -2.87 -12.10
C GLY A 77 -0.63 -4.35 -12.43
N ASP A 78 -0.09 -4.83 -13.55
CA ASP A 78 0.22 -6.26 -13.74
C ASP A 78 1.34 -6.73 -12.79
N ALA A 79 2.38 -5.91 -12.62
CA ALA A 79 3.46 -6.16 -11.67
C ALA A 79 2.97 -6.09 -10.20
N LEU A 80 2.10 -5.12 -9.88
CA LEU A 80 1.47 -5.02 -8.55
C LEU A 80 0.55 -6.22 -8.28
N ASN A 81 -0.31 -6.59 -9.25
CA ASN A 81 -1.16 -7.78 -9.15
C ASN A 81 -0.35 -9.05 -8.91
N LEU A 82 0.83 -9.20 -9.53
CA LEU A 82 1.68 -10.36 -9.29
C LEU A 82 2.20 -10.39 -7.84
N ALA A 83 2.59 -9.24 -7.30
CA ALA A 83 3.01 -9.13 -5.91
C ALA A 83 1.84 -9.46 -4.96
N GLU A 84 0.67 -8.87 -5.18
CA GLU A 84 -0.55 -9.18 -4.41
C GLU A 84 -0.91 -10.67 -4.47
N GLN A 85 -0.87 -11.26 -5.68
CA GLN A 85 -1.11 -12.68 -5.87
C GLN A 85 -0.11 -13.52 -5.07
N TYR A 86 1.18 -13.16 -5.09
CA TYR A 86 2.20 -13.87 -4.35
C TYR A 86 1.91 -13.90 -2.84
N ALA A 87 1.51 -12.76 -2.25
CA ALA A 87 1.13 -12.69 -0.84
C ALA A 87 -0.03 -13.64 -0.50
N VAL A 88 -1.07 -13.66 -1.35
CA VAL A 88 -2.24 -14.50 -1.15
C VAL A 88 -1.90 -15.98 -1.34
N THR A 89 -1.18 -16.36 -2.40
CA THR A 89 -0.90 -17.78 -2.69
C THR A 89 0.10 -18.40 -1.73
N HIS A 90 0.97 -17.60 -1.10
CA HIS A 90 1.95 -18.06 -0.11
C HIS A 90 1.48 -17.84 1.34
N HIS A 91 0.27 -17.32 1.55
CA HIS A 91 -0.31 -17.06 2.87
C HIS A 91 0.58 -16.19 3.78
N LEU A 92 1.15 -15.10 3.23
CA LEU A 92 2.12 -14.22 3.90
C LEU A 92 1.49 -13.24 4.93
N GLY A 93 0.36 -13.60 5.53
CA GLY A 93 -0.29 -12.79 6.55
C GLY A 93 -1.81 -12.79 6.47
N ASN A 94 -2.43 -12.07 7.40
CA ASN A 94 -3.88 -11.91 7.49
C ASN A 94 -4.35 -10.52 7.03
N VAL A 95 -3.44 -9.60 6.77
CA VAL A 95 -3.72 -8.23 6.34
C VAL A 95 -2.80 -7.85 5.19
N MET A 96 -3.37 -7.27 4.14
CA MET A 96 -2.65 -6.66 3.03
C MET A 96 -2.96 -5.16 3.02
N SER A 97 -1.92 -4.32 3.01
CA SER A 97 -2.02 -2.86 2.89
C SER A 97 -1.43 -2.39 1.56
N MET A 98 -2.13 -1.47 0.90
CA MET A 98 -1.80 -0.93 -0.43
C MET A 98 -2.00 0.58 -0.46
N SER A 99 -0.91 1.35 -0.43
CA SER A 99 -0.96 2.82 -0.49
C SER A 99 -0.73 3.34 -1.91
N PHE A 100 -1.45 2.76 -2.87
CA PHE A 100 -1.35 3.15 -4.28
C PHE A 100 -2.69 3.07 -4.98
N GLY A 101 -2.78 3.72 -6.13
CA GLY A 101 -3.87 3.49 -7.06
C GLY A 101 -3.78 4.34 -8.32
N ALA A 102 -4.66 4.06 -9.27
CA ALA A 102 -4.92 4.95 -10.40
C ALA A 102 -6.43 5.19 -10.57
N PRO A 103 -6.87 6.34 -11.12
CA PRO A 103 -8.27 6.56 -11.46
C PRO A 103 -8.82 5.38 -12.25
N GLU A 104 -9.91 4.76 -11.78
CA GLU A 104 -10.44 3.52 -12.34
C GLU A 104 -10.72 3.64 -13.86
N SER A 105 -11.18 4.81 -14.31
CA SER A 105 -11.42 5.06 -15.74
C SER A 105 -10.15 5.02 -16.59
N ALA A 106 -8.99 5.36 -16.02
CA ALA A 106 -7.71 5.30 -16.73
C ALA A 106 -7.26 3.84 -16.97
N ILE A 107 -7.69 2.92 -16.09
CA ILE A 107 -7.44 1.48 -16.24
C ILE A 107 -8.44 0.86 -17.21
N ALA A 108 -9.73 1.19 -17.05
CA ALA A 108 -10.81 0.65 -17.89
C ALA A 108 -10.77 1.16 -19.35
N GLY A 109 -10.19 2.34 -19.60
CA GLY A 109 -10.26 3.04 -20.89
C GLY A 109 -9.13 2.76 -21.89
N VAL A 110 -7.99 2.19 -21.48
CA VAL A 110 -6.76 2.18 -22.31
C VAL A 110 -6.35 0.79 -22.81
N GLY A 111 -6.80 -0.30 -22.19
CA GLY A 111 -6.48 -1.64 -22.70
C GLY A 111 -6.89 -2.75 -21.75
N ASN A 112 -8.03 -3.38 -22.05
CA ASN A 112 -8.47 -4.66 -21.52
C ASN A 112 -8.61 -4.74 -19.99
N ASN A 113 -9.86 -4.77 -19.49
CA ASN A 113 -10.25 -4.95 -18.08
C ASN A 113 -9.65 -6.18 -17.36
N LEU A 114 -8.78 -6.96 -18.02
CA LEU A 114 -8.08 -8.12 -17.44
C LEU A 114 -7.31 -7.77 -16.18
N GLN A 115 -6.69 -6.60 -16.10
CA GLN A 115 -5.97 -6.20 -14.89
C GLN A 115 -6.93 -6.04 -13.70
N LEU A 116 -8.06 -5.34 -13.89
CA LEU A 116 -9.12 -5.19 -12.88
C LEU A 116 -9.70 -6.55 -12.51
N MET A 117 -9.99 -7.40 -13.51
CA MET A 117 -10.53 -8.74 -13.27
C MET A 117 -9.54 -9.64 -12.51
N GLN A 118 -8.25 -9.52 -12.80
CA GLN A 118 -7.20 -10.29 -12.11
C GLN A 118 -7.06 -9.83 -10.66
N ALA A 119 -6.99 -8.52 -10.42
CA ALA A 119 -6.97 -7.95 -9.08
C ALA A 119 -8.21 -8.38 -8.27
N HIS A 120 -9.42 -8.21 -8.84
CA HIS A 120 -10.66 -8.65 -8.22
C HIS A 120 -10.65 -10.15 -7.87
N PHE A 121 -10.13 -10.99 -8.77
CA PHE A 121 -9.97 -12.42 -8.51
C PHE A 121 -9.00 -12.70 -7.36
N ILE A 122 -7.87 -11.98 -7.29
CA ILE A 122 -6.91 -12.07 -6.19
C ILE A 122 -7.57 -11.67 -4.86
N TYR A 123 -8.34 -10.58 -4.82
CA TYR A 123 -9.06 -10.16 -3.61
C TYR A 123 -10.16 -11.16 -3.21
N GLY A 124 -10.79 -11.81 -4.18
CA GLY A 124 -11.69 -12.94 -3.93
C GLY A 124 -11.00 -14.11 -3.23
N LEU A 125 -9.78 -14.45 -3.65
CA LEU A 125 -8.96 -15.48 -2.99
C LEU A 125 -8.51 -15.02 -1.60
N ALA A 126 -8.04 -13.78 -1.45
CA ALA A 126 -7.64 -13.20 -0.17
C ALA A 126 -8.78 -13.32 0.85
N ARG A 127 -9.99 -12.87 0.46
CA ARG A 127 -11.20 -12.97 1.28
C ARG A 127 -11.55 -14.41 1.63
N ALA A 128 -11.48 -15.34 0.67
CA ALA A 128 -11.76 -16.75 0.90
C ALA A 128 -10.79 -17.39 1.91
N GLN A 129 -9.57 -16.85 2.03
CA GLN A 129 -8.56 -17.28 2.98
C GLN A 129 -8.57 -16.49 4.30
N GLY A 130 -9.49 -15.53 4.47
CA GLY A 130 -9.59 -14.69 5.66
C GLY A 130 -8.53 -13.58 5.75
N MET A 131 -7.90 -13.22 4.63
CA MET A 131 -7.02 -12.04 4.55
C MET A 131 -7.88 -10.79 4.31
N THR A 132 -7.65 -9.75 5.11
CA THR A 132 -8.28 -8.43 4.94
C THR A 132 -7.41 -7.56 4.04
N VAL A 133 -8.01 -6.94 3.04
CA VAL A 133 -7.29 -6.09 2.08
C VAL A 133 -7.71 -4.63 2.27
N PHE A 134 -6.73 -3.75 2.46
CA PHE A 134 -6.91 -2.31 2.58
C PHE A 134 -6.23 -1.59 1.42
N ALA A 135 -6.86 -0.53 0.92
CA ALA A 135 -6.25 0.39 -0.03
C ALA A 135 -6.58 1.84 0.29
N SER A 136 -5.63 2.75 0.05
CA SER A 136 -5.87 4.19 0.23
C SER A 136 -6.86 4.72 -0.81
N SER A 137 -7.77 5.62 -0.40
CA SER A 137 -8.78 6.19 -1.30
C SER A 137 -8.24 7.28 -2.22
N GLY A 138 -6.99 7.69 -2.01
CA GLY A 138 -6.29 8.76 -2.74
C GLY A 138 -6.21 10.11 -2.06
N ASP A 139 -5.27 10.91 -2.59
CA ASP A 139 -4.87 12.21 -2.04
C ASP A 139 -5.31 13.41 -2.89
N ASN A 140 -6.03 13.17 -3.99
CA ASN A 140 -6.42 14.22 -4.93
C ASN A 140 -7.94 14.48 -4.93
N GLY A 141 -8.58 14.18 -3.79
CA GLY A 141 -10.00 14.40 -3.55
C GLY A 141 -10.90 13.62 -4.51
N ALA A 142 -12.14 14.08 -4.68
CA ALA A 142 -13.17 13.33 -5.42
C ALA A 142 -12.81 13.04 -6.89
N THR A 143 -11.91 13.82 -7.50
CA THR A 143 -11.53 13.62 -8.91
C THR A 143 -10.32 12.73 -9.10
N ASN A 144 -9.51 12.53 -8.06
CA ASN A 144 -8.25 11.81 -8.13
C ASN A 144 -7.35 12.24 -9.31
N GLY A 145 -7.32 13.54 -9.59
CA GLY A 145 -6.55 14.12 -10.70
C GLY A 145 -7.21 14.03 -12.08
N ALA A 146 -8.40 13.46 -12.21
CA ALA A 146 -9.19 13.45 -13.45
C ALA A 146 -10.01 14.75 -13.64
N SER A 147 -10.62 14.89 -14.83
CA SER A 147 -11.48 16.04 -15.17
C SER A 147 -12.88 16.01 -14.55
N SER A 148 -13.27 14.89 -13.94
CA SER A 148 -14.56 14.67 -13.27
C SER A 148 -14.36 13.66 -12.13
N PRO A 149 -15.32 13.51 -11.20
CA PRO A 149 -15.20 12.56 -10.09
C PRO A 149 -14.83 11.15 -10.56
N ASN A 150 -13.82 10.56 -9.94
CA ASN A 150 -13.26 9.28 -10.34
C ASN A 150 -12.73 8.53 -9.13
N PRO A 151 -13.24 7.32 -8.84
CA PRO A 151 -12.71 6.53 -7.74
C PRO A 151 -11.33 5.98 -8.11
N LEU A 152 -10.50 5.73 -7.10
CA LEU A 152 -9.20 5.10 -7.26
C LEU A 152 -9.33 3.58 -7.17
N PHE A 153 -8.74 2.87 -8.11
CA PHE A 153 -8.54 1.42 -8.01
C PHE A 153 -7.13 1.16 -7.45
N PRO A 154 -6.93 0.22 -6.51
CA PRO A 154 -7.85 -0.85 -6.08
C PRO A 154 -8.88 -0.49 -5.00
N ALA A 155 -8.86 0.71 -4.42
CA ALA A 155 -9.79 1.09 -3.36
C ALA A 155 -11.27 1.04 -3.75
N SER A 156 -11.59 1.14 -5.04
CA SER A 156 -12.95 1.01 -5.57
C SER A 156 -13.47 -0.43 -5.69
N ASP A 157 -12.61 -1.44 -5.52
CA ASP A 157 -13.04 -2.84 -5.57
C ASP A 157 -13.94 -3.18 -4.36
N PRO A 158 -15.10 -3.83 -4.56
CA PRO A 158 -16.03 -4.15 -3.47
C PRO A 158 -15.50 -5.15 -2.43
N LEU A 159 -14.37 -5.81 -2.69
CA LEU A 159 -13.71 -6.73 -1.76
C LEU A 159 -12.56 -6.09 -0.98
N VAL A 160 -12.30 -4.80 -1.23
CA VAL A 160 -11.24 -4.02 -0.58
C VAL A 160 -11.86 -3.02 0.38
N THR A 161 -11.24 -2.85 1.55
CA THR A 161 -11.60 -1.77 2.48
C THR A 161 -10.87 -0.50 2.07
N SER A 162 -11.59 0.41 1.44
CA SER A 162 -11.08 1.76 1.11
C SER A 162 -10.86 2.58 2.37
N VAL A 163 -9.66 3.13 2.56
CA VAL A 163 -9.28 3.96 3.70
C VAL A 163 -9.07 5.40 3.25
N GLY A 164 -9.89 6.32 3.78
CA GLY A 164 -9.78 7.76 3.51
C GLY A 164 -8.92 8.50 4.54
N GLY A 165 -8.73 9.80 4.29
CA GLY A 165 -7.94 10.69 5.16
C GLY A 165 -8.80 11.61 6.02
N THR A 166 -8.25 11.99 7.18
CA THR A 166 -8.86 12.95 8.10
C THR A 166 -7.83 13.94 8.64
N ASN A 167 -8.29 15.14 9.02
CA ASN A 167 -7.55 16.01 9.92
C ASN A 167 -7.96 15.65 11.36
N LEU A 168 -7.08 14.97 12.10
CA LEU A 168 -7.31 14.56 13.48
C LEU A 168 -6.75 15.59 14.46
N PHE A 169 -7.59 16.08 15.37
CA PHE A 169 -7.20 17.00 16.43
C PHE A 169 -7.23 16.30 17.78
N THR A 170 -6.09 16.30 18.46
CA THR A 170 -5.91 15.67 19.77
C THR A 170 -5.44 16.67 20.82
N SER A 171 -5.77 16.41 22.08
CA SER A 171 -5.15 17.13 23.20
C SER A 171 -3.68 16.77 23.35
N ASN A 172 -2.97 17.49 24.22
CA ASN A 172 -1.59 17.15 24.62
C ASN A 172 -1.46 15.76 25.27
N SER A 173 -2.55 15.16 25.73
CA SER A 173 -2.57 13.80 26.29
C SER A 173 -2.92 12.72 25.24
N GLY A 174 -3.05 13.09 23.97
CA GLY A 174 -3.49 12.21 22.89
C GLY A 174 -5.00 11.91 22.90
N ALA A 175 -5.80 12.62 23.71
CA ALA A 175 -7.24 12.40 23.72
C ALA A 175 -7.89 13.02 22.48
N TYR A 176 -8.79 12.27 21.82
CA TYR A 176 -9.60 12.75 20.70
C TYR A 176 -10.34 14.05 21.07
N GLN A 177 -10.28 15.06 20.21
CA GLN A 177 -11.07 16.30 20.35
C GLN A 177 -12.07 16.46 19.20
N SER A 178 -11.57 16.42 17.97
CA SER A 178 -12.40 16.53 16.78
C SER A 178 -11.69 15.92 15.57
N GLU A 179 -12.46 15.66 14.54
CA GLU A 179 -11.98 15.14 13.27
C GLU A 179 -12.80 15.75 12.14
N THR A 180 -12.11 16.13 11.06
CA THR A 180 -12.75 16.63 9.84
C THR A 180 -12.24 15.85 8.64
N VAL A 181 -12.94 15.94 7.50
CA VAL A 181 -12.38 15.54 6.21
C VAL A 181 -11.05 16.26 6.01
N TRP A 182 -10.07 15.55 5.45
CA TRP A 182 -8.75 16.09 5.14
C TRP A 182 -8.84 17.28 4.17
#